data_AF-A0A6V7JBN0-F1
#
_entry.id   AF-A0A6V7JBN0-F1
#
_cell.length_a   1.000
_cell.length_b   1.000
_cell.length_c   1.000
_cell.angle_alpha   90.00
_cell.angle_beta   90.00
_cell.angle_gamma   90.00
#
_symmetry.space_group_name_H-M   'P 1'
#
loop_
_entity.id
_entity.type
_entity.pdbx_description
1 polymer ?
#
loop_
_entity_poly.entity_id
_entity_poly.type
_entity_poly.pdbx_seq_one_letter_code
_entity_poly.pdbx_strand_id
1 'polypeptide(L)'
;IILNQAVPQQPTTNPARMFFSTVLLLFLITSSVFQGNLATLLTVRIENHNVDRVSDLDSLSYTMISDKFTQQQLSESFHGSFKLLREDQYSCSRLKPNEAYVDEEFRILSTSPRRFCHVSQRHFFSIYKWHKVRPYWSLLRRVDDFFTRIYETGIYMKIHIDEVQRLFIWGAWTWDLPEKEKRKLTIDDLLFAYLLLIVGL
;
A
#
# COMPACT_ATOMS: atom_id res chain seq x y z
N ILE A 1 -1.30 -10.70 37.91
CA ILE A 1 -0.07 -10.78 37.11
C ILE A 1 0.95 -11.55 37.95
N ILE A 2 1.24 -12.81 37.60
CA ILE A 2 2.37 -13.53 38.20
C ILE A 2 3.61 -13.00 37.48
N LEU A 3 4.10 -11.85 37.94
CA LEU A 3 5.41 -11.35 37.55
C LEU A 3 6.43 -12.42 37.89
N ASN A 4 7.50 -12.48 37.10
CA ASN A 4 8.57 -13.48 37.05
C ASN A 4 9.33 -13.65 38.39
N GLN A 5 8.60 -13.94 39.46
CA GLN A 5 9.03 -14.07 40.84
C GLN A 5 8.97 -15.54 41.20
N ALA A 6 10.01 -16.01 41.86
CA ALA A 6 10.05 -17.38 42.37
C ALA A 6 8.84 -17.60 43.28
N VAL A 7 8.11 -18.70 43.05
CA VAL A 7 7.03 -19.11 43.94
C VAL A 7 7.64 -19.30 45.34
N PRO A 8 7.17 -18.59 46.37
CA PRO A 8 7.82 -18.56 47.68
C PRO A 8 7.82 -19.93 48.38
N GLN A 9 6.95 -20.85 47.96
CA GLN A 9 6.93 -22.23 48.44
C GLN A 9 6.70 -23.20 47.28
N GLN A 10 7.57 -24.20 47.15
CA GLN A 10 7.39 -25.26 46.17
C GLN A 10 6.30 -26.25 46.65
N PRO A 11 5.39 -26.69 45.77
CA PRO A 11 4.40 -27.69 46.13
C PRO A 11 5.08 -29.00 46.56
N THR A 12 4.65 -29.54 47.69
CA THR A 12 5.24 -30.74 48.31
C THR A 12 4.67 -32.04 47.74
N THR A 13 3.44 -32.02 47.22
CA THR A 13 2.76 -33.21 46.69
C THR A 13 2.98 -33.36 45.18
N ASN A 14 3.19 -34.60 44.70
CA ASN A 14 3.37 -34.93 43.28
C ASN A 14 2.25 -34.39 42.34
N PRO A 15 0.95 -34.52 42.66
CA PRO A 15 -0.10 -33.97 41.79
C PRO A 15 -0.06 -32.44 41.72
N ALA A 16 0.21 -31.76 42.83
CA ALA A 16 0.36 -30.30 42.84
C ALA A 16 1.59 -29.87 42.02
N ARG A 17 2.72 -30.57 42.12
CA ARG A 17 3.91 -30.32 41.29
C ARG A 17 3.61 -30.41 39.80
N MET A 18 2.87 -31.44 39.38
CA MET A 18 2.48 -31.60 37.97
C MET A 18 1.58 -30.47 37.50
N PHE A 19 0.55 -30.13 38.30
CA PHE A 19 -0.37 -29.04 38.00
C PHE A 19 0.32 -27.67 37.92
N PHE A 20 1.16 -27.33 38.91
CA PHE A 20 1.89 -26.05 38.89
C PHE A 20 2.89 -25.99 37.74
N SER A 21 3.56 -27.10 37.41
CA SER A 21 4.48 -27.16 36.27
C SER A 21 3.78 -26.92 34.94
N THR A 22 2.61 -27.53 34.72
CA THR A 22 1.84 -27.34 33.48
C THR A 22 1.28 -25.94 33.37
N VAL A 23 0.76 -25.38 34.47
CA VAL A 23 0.27 -23.98 34.53
C VAL A 23 1.42 -23.00 34.25
N LEU A 24 2.58 -23.19 34.87
CA LEU A 24 3.74 -22.32 34.68
C LEU A 24 4.24 -22.38 33.22
N LEU A 25 4.30 -23.58 32.64
CA LEU A 25 4.67 -23.77 31.23
C LEU A 25 3.68 -23.07 30.29
N LEU A 26 2.38 -23.16 30.56
CA LEU A 26 1.35 -22.45 29.80
C LEU A 26 1.54 -20.92 29.88
N PHE A 27 1.80 -20.39 31.08
CA PHE A 27 2.07 -18.95 31.26
C PHE A 27 3.33 -18.51 30.53
N LEU A 28 4.40 -19.31 30.55
CA LEU A 28 5.64 -19.01 29.82
C LEU A 28 5.41 -18.95 28.31
N ILE A 29 4.72 -19.93 27.74
CA ILE A 29 4.40 -19.96 26.30
C ILE A 29 3.50 -18.77 25.93
N THR A 30 2.47 -18.51 26.73
CA THR A 30 1.55 -17.40 26.45
C THR A 30 2.27 -16.06 26.52
N SER A 31 3.16 -15.88 27.51
CA SER A 31 3.95 -14.66 27.67
C SER A 31 4.93 -14.44 26.52
N SER A 32 5.60 -15.51 26.05
CA SER A 32 6.55 -15.41 24.94
C SER A 32 5.85 -15.07 23.62
N VAL A 33 4.71 -15.71 23.33
CA VAL A 33 3.89 -15.39 22.16
C VAL A 33 3.37 -13.95 22.22
N PHE A 34 2.89 -13.52 23.38
CA PHE A 34 2.41 -12.15 23.57
C PHE A 34 3.53 -11.14 23.36
N GLN A 35 4.71 -11.33 23.96
CA GLN A 35 5.86 -10.44 23.78
C GLN A 35 6.35 -10.41 22.33
N GLY A 36 6.37 -11.55 21.63
CA GLY A 36 6.76 -11.63 20.22
C GLY A 36 5.81 -10.86 19.30
N ASN A 37 4.50 -11.05 19.49
CA ASN A 37 3.48 -10.33 18.72
C ASN A 37 3.48 -8.84 19.05
N LEU A 38 3.63 -8.47 20.33
CA LEU A 38 3.70 -7.07 20.75
C LEU A 38 4.92 -6.37 20.15
N ALA A 39 6.10 -7.01 20.16
CA ALA A 39 7.30 -6.46 19.53
C ALA A 39 7.09 -6.25 18.03
N THR A 40 6.39 -7.15 17.36
CA THR A 40 6.05 -7.01 15.94
C THR A 40 5.08 -5.85 15.72
N LEU A 41 4.01 -5.75 16.50
CA LEU A 41 3.04 -4.64 16.41
C LEU A 41 3.70 -3.27 16.65
N LEU A 42 4.65 -3.20 17.58
CA LEU A 42 5.35 -1.96 17.91
C LEU A 42 6.42 -1.57 16.87
N THR A 43 6.97 -2.54 16.13
CA THR A 43 8.03 -2.30 15.15
C THR A 43 7.53 -2.20 13.71
N VAL A 44 6.37 -2.77 13.40
CA VAL A 44 5.73 -2.64 12.09
C VAL A 44 5.16 -1.23 11.94
N ARG A 45 5.56 -0.55 10.86
CA ARG A 45 4.92 0.69 10.43
C ARG A 45 3.56 0.30 9.86
N ILE A 46 2.48 0.75 10.50
CA ILE A 46 1.15 0.68 9.91
C ILE A 46 1.14 1.77 8.83
N GLU A 47 1.31 1.37 7.57
CA GLU A 47 1.00 2.25 6.46
C GLU A 47 -0.52 2.48 6.49
N ASN A 48 -0.93 3.75 6.53
CA ASN A 48 -2.35 4.12 6.55
C ASN A 48 -3.09 3.48 5.37
N HIS A 49 -4.40 3.28 5.54
CA HIS A 49 -5.34 2.70 4.58
C HIS A 49 -4.86 2.77 3.12
N ASN A 50 -4.60 1.59 2.54
CA ASN A 50 -4.38 1.46 1.11
C ASN A 50 -5.66 1.89 0.40
N VAL A 51 -5.63 3.06 -0.24
CA VAL A 51 -6.71 3.50 -1.12
C VAL A 51 -6.59 2.66 -2.38
N ASP A 52 -7.30 1.53 -2.40
CA ASP A 52 -7.27 0.58 -3.51
C ASP A 52 -8.49 0.73 -4.44
N ARG A 53 -9.52 1.51 -4.03
CA ARG A 53 -10.72 1.76 -4.83
C ARG A 53 -11.05 3.24 -4.96
N VAL A 54 -11.75 3.58 -6.05
CA VAL A 54 -12.25 4.94 -6.29
C VAL A 54 -13.25 5.37 -5.21
N SER A 55 -14.04 4.44 -4.68
CA SER A 55 -14.95 4.68 -3.54
C SER A 55 -14.21 5.15 -2.29
N ASP A 56 -12.97 4.69 -2.12
CA ASP A 56 -12.18 5.00 -0.93
C ASP A 56 -11.67 6.44 -1.02
N LEU A 57 -11.36 6.92 -2.23
CA LEU A 57 -11.03 8.33 -2.50
C LEU A 57 -12.19 9.26 -2.14
N ASP A 58 -13.41 8.88 -2.47
CA ASP A 58 -14.61 9.69 -2.20
C ASP A 58 -14.95 9.70 -0.70
N SER A 59 -14.99 8.51 -0.07
CA SER A 59 -15.30 8.38 1.36
C SER A 59 -14.30 9.07 2.27
N LEU A 60 -13.02 9.13 1.88
CA LEU A 60 -11.96 9.82 2.61
C LEU A 60 -11.78 11.28 2.18
N SER A 61 -12.65 11.80 1.31
CA SER A 61 -12.65 13.20 0.84
C SER A 61 -11.32 13.63 0.22
N TYR A 62 -10.68 12.75 -0.55
CA TYR A 62 -9.46 13.09 -1.29
C TYR A 62 -9.75 14.06 -2.42
N THR A 63 -8.87 15.04 -2.62
CA THR A 63 -8.86 15.83 -3.85
C THR A 63 -8.03 15.10 -4.90
N MET A 64 -8.65 14.75 -6.03
CA MET A 64 -7.94 14.12 -7.14
C MET A 64 -7.21 15.15 -7.99
N ILE A 65 -5.95 14.86 -8.30
CA ILE A 65 -5.11 15.63 -9.20
C ILE A 65 -4.84 14.78 -10.43
N SER A 66 -5.24 15.26 -11.60
CA SER A 66 -5.00 14.57 -12.86
C SER A 66 -4.82 15.57 -13.99
N ASP A 67 -4.34 15.09 -15.14
CA ASP A 67 -4.39 15.89 -16.36
C ASP A 67 -5.83 16.07 -16.87
N LYS A 68 -6.01 16.98 -17.82
CA LYS A 68 -7.33 17.34 -18.34
C LYS A 68 -8.05 16.15 -19.01
N PHE A 69 -7.29 15.31 -19.70
CA PHE A 69 -7.84 14.15 -20.40
C PHE A 69 -8.36 13.11 -19.41
N THR A 70 -7.55 12.76 -18.41
CA THR A 70 -7.90 11.82 -17.34
C THR A 70 -9.05 12.35 -16.50
N GLN A 71 -9.08 13.66 -16.22
CA GLN A 71 -10.17 14.29 -15.50
C GLN A 71 -11.50 14.16 -16.26
N GLN A 72 -11.49 14.37 -17.57
CA GLN A 72 -12.70 14.23 -18.38
C GLN A 72 -13.25 12.80 -18.32
N GLN A 73 -12.37 11.80 -18.43
CA GLN A 73 -12.77 10.38 -18.32
C GLN A 73 -13.28 10.04 -16.91
N LEU A 74 -12.62 10.57 -15.86
CA LEU A 74 -12.99 10.31 -14.47
C LEU A 74 -14.27 11.03 -14.03
N SER A 75 -14.59 12.18 -14.63
CA SER A 75 -15.76 12.98 -14.25
C SER A 75 -17.09 12.25 -14.42
N GLU A 76 -17.12 11.21 -15.27
CA GLU A 76 -18.30 10.36 -15.46
C GLU A 76 -18.49 9.35 -14.32
N SER A 77 -17.41 8.95 -13.62
CA SER A 77 -17.40 7.88 -12.62
C SER A 77 -17.12 8.36 -11.19
N PHE A 78 -16.62 9.58 -11.01
CA PHE A 78 -16.30 10.15 -9.70
C PHE A 78 -16.92 11.54 -9.55
N HIS A 79 -17.63 11.73 -8.43
CA HIS A 79 -18.38 12.95 -8.12
C HIS A 79 -17.64 13.91 -7.17
N GLY A 80 -16.46 13.56 -6.69
CA GLY A 80 -15.69 14.39 -5.77
C GLY A 80 -14.90 15.53 -6.44
N SER A 81 -14.06 16.20 -5.65
CA SER A 81 -13.29 17.36 -6.11
C SER A 81 -12.08 16.98 -6.97
N PHE A 82 -11.95 17.67 -8.11
CA PHE A 82 -10.81 17.57 -9.01
C PHE A 82 -9.98 18.86 -9.03
N LYS A 83 -8.66 18.71 -9.09
CA LYS A 83 -7.70 19.77 -9.37
C LYS A 83 -6.94 19.41 -10.65
N LEU A 84 -6.89 20.35 -11.57
CA LEU A 84 -6.23 20.15 -12.85
C LEU A 84 -4.71 20.30 -12.68
N LEU A 85 -3.96 19.30 -13.11
CA LEU A 85 -2.50 19.33 -13.08
C LEU A 85 -1.96 20.32 -14.12
N ARG A 86 -1.08 21.26 -13.71
CA ARG A 86 -0.19 21.93 -14.67
C ARG A 86 0.91 20.94 -15.07
N GLU A 87 1.06 20.72 -16.38
CA GLU A 87 1.87 19.68 -17.02
C GLU A 87 3.30 19.53 -16.48
N ASP A 88 3.86 20.55 -15.82
CA ASP A 88 5.25 20.60 -15.35
C ASP A 88 5.44 20.33 -13.84
N GLN A 89 4.38 20.00 -13.10
CA GLN A 89 4.41 20.07 -11.63
C GLN A 89 4.24 18.75 -10.87
N TYR A 90 4.09 17.61 -11.55
CA TYR A 90 3.94 16.36 -10.80
C TYR A 90 5.27 15.93 -10.16
N SER A 91 5.32 16.03 -8.84
CA SER A 91 6.29 15.35 -8.00
C SER A 91 5.54 14.79 -6.82
N CYS A 92 5.64 13.48 -6.62
CA CYS A 92 5.01 12.79 -5.50
C CYS A 92 5.34 13.43 -4.13
N SER A 93 6.53 14.03 -3.98
CA SER A 93 6.93 14.78 -2.78
C SER A 93 6.14 16.07 -2.51
N ARG A 94 5.37 16.56 -3.49
CA ARG A 94 4.58 17.81 -3.42
C ARG A 94 3.09 17.57 -3.17
N LEU A 95 2.65 16.30 -3.11
CA LEU A 95 1.27 15.98 -2.78
C LEU A 95 0.97 16.36 -1.33
N LYS A 96 -0.12 17.11 -1.10
CA LYS A 96 -0.56 17.43 0.25
C LYS A 96 -1.22 16.21 0.91
N PRO A 97 -1.27 16.17 2.26
CA PRO A 97 -2.13 15.22 2.94
C PRO A 97 -3.58 15.42 2.45
N ASN A 98 -4.20 14.35 1.96
CA ASN A 98 -5.53 14.29 1.31
C ASN A 98 -5.59 14.68 -0.17
N GLU A 99 -4.46 14.74 -0.86
CA GLU A 99 -4.42 14.81 -2.33
C GLU A 99 -3.99 13.45 -2.91
N ALA A 100 -4.65 13.03 -3.99
CA ALA A 100 -4.35 11.79 -4.70
C ALA A 100 -4.05 12.12 -6.17
N TYR A 101 -2.93 11.61 -6.68
CA TYR A 101 -2.61 11.74 -8.09
C TYR A 101 -3.14 10.56 -8.89
N VAL A 102 -3.83 10.84 -9.99
CA VAL A 102 -4.40 9.83 -10.87
C VAL A 102 -3.94 10.08 -12.29
N ASP A 103 -3.32 9.05 -12.88
CA ASP A 103 -2.76 9.08 -14.23
C ASP A 103 -2.60 7.64 -14.74
N GLU A 104 -2.12 7.50 -15.97
CA GLU A 104 -1.79 6.20 -16.55
C GLU A 104 -0.67 5.51 -15.76
N GLU A 105 -0.78 4.18 -15.63
CA GLU A 105 0.18 3.35 -14.89
C GLU A 105 1.63 3.63 -15.30
N PHE A 106 1.90 3.74 -16.61
CA PHE A 106 3.24 4.01 -17.13
C PHE A 106 3.81 5.34 -16.62
N ARG A 107 2.99 6.40 -16.55
CA ARG A 107 3.41 7.71 -16.02
C ARG A 107 3.61 7.64 -14.52
N ILE A 108 2.73 6.94 -13.79
CA ILE A 108 2.90 6.74 -12.34
C ILE A 108 4.20 5.99 -12.05
N LEU A 109 4.48 4.89 -12.76
CA LEU A 109 5.68 4.08 -12.54
C LEU A 109 6.97 4.82 -12.91
N SER A 110 6.95 5.67 -13.94
CA SER A 110 8.13 6.45 -14.36
C SER A 110 8.40 7.68 -13.48
N THR A 111 7.39 8.23 -12.81
CA THR A 111 7.50 9.50 -12.06
C THR A 111 7.35 9.37 -10.54
N SER A 112 6.88 8.22 -10.03
CA SER A 112 6.64 8.02 -8.60
C SER A 112 7.75 7.19 -7.94
N PRO A 113 8.71 7.83 -7.25
CA PRO A 113 9.53 7.11 -6.29
C PRO A 113 8.64 6.64 -5.13
N ARG A 114 8.45 5.32 -5.00
CA ARG A 114 7.65 4.66 -3.93
C ARG A 114 8.04 5.09 -2.51
N ARG A 115 9.19 5.74 -2.34
CA ARG A 115 9.68 6.29 -1.07
C ARG A 115 8.78 7.39 -0.48
N PHE A 116 7.99 8.09 -1.29
CA PHE A 116 7.18 9.24 -0.83
C PHE A 116 5.67 9.08 -1.02
N CYS A 117 5.22 8.18 -1.90
CA CYS A 117 3.79 7.97 -2.15
C CYS A 117 3.45 6.50 -2.19
N HIS A 118 2.31 6.20 -1.59
CA HIS A 118 1.63 4.94 -1.82
C HIS A 118 1.08 4.91 -3.25
N VAL A 119 1.40 3.86 -4.00
CA VAL A 119 0.82 3.59 -5.31
C VAL A 119 -0.15 2.43 -5.13
N SER A 120 -1.43 2.67 -5.47
CA SER A 120 -2.46 1.63 -5.45
C SER A 120 -2.01 0.43 -6.28
N GLN A 121 -2.26 -0.78 -5.77
CA GLN A 121 -1.95 -2.02 -6.49
C GLN A 121 -3.03 -2.36 -7.52
N ARG A 122 -4.15 -1.65 -7.51
CA ARG A 122 -5.30 -1.90 -8.38
C ARG A 122 -5.54 -0.71 -9.31
N HIS A 123 -5.79 -1.00 -10.57
CA HIS A 123 -6.29 0.00 -11.50
C HIS A 123 -7.68 0.45 -11.08
N PHE A 124 -7.87 1.76 -11.03
CA PHE A 124 -9.16 2.37 -10.71
C PHE A 124 -10.15 2.23 -11.86
N PHE A 125 -9.66 2.30 -13.11
CA PHE A 125 -10.45 2.23 -14.34
C PHE A 125 -9.57 1.78 -15.51
N SER A 126 -10.21 1.22 -16.54
CA SER A 126 -9.56 0.85 -17.78
C SER A 126 -9.87 1.88 -18.85
N ILE A 127 -8.83 2.45 -19.47
CA ILE A 127 -8.98 3.37 -20.60
C ILE A 127 -8.67 2.62 -21.88
N TYR A 128 -9.57 2.71 -22.87
CA TYR A 128 -9.31 2.20 -24.21
C TYR A 128 -8.74 3.30 -25.09
N LYS A 129 -7.52 3.10 -25.59
CA LYS A 129 -6.91 3.99 -26.57
C LYS A 129 -7.27 3.53 -27.97
N TRP A 130 -8.09 4.32 -28.66
CA TRP A 130 -8.36 4.17 -30.08
C TRP A 130 -7.50 5.10 -30.93
N HIS A 131 -7.25 4.72 -32.17
CA HIS A 131 -6.63 5.60 -33.14
C HIS A 131 -7.73 6.35 -33.89
N LYS A 132 -7.61 7.68 -33.97
CA LYS A 132 -8.58 8.52 -34.70
C LYS A 132 -8.08 8.73 -36.13
N VAL A 133 -8.85 8.27 -37.10
CA VAL A 133 -8.54 8.46 -38.52
C VAL A 133 -9.41 9.54 -39.15
N ARG A 134 -8.93 10.14 -40.24
CA ARG A 134 -9.77 11.01 -41.07
C ARG A 134 -10.94 10.19 -41.67
N PRO A 135 -12.12 10.80 -41.87
CA PRO A 135 -13.21 10.14 -42.59
C PRO A 135 -12.74 9.64 -43.96
N TYR A 136 -13.24 8.46 -44.36
CA TYR A 136 -12.94 7.84 -45.66
C TYR A 136 -11.44 7.61 -45.94
N TRP A 137 -10.64 7.37 -44.91
CA TRP A 137 -9.25 7.04 -45.12
C TRP A 137 -9.09 5.68 -45.80
N SER A 138 -8.52 5.69 -47.00
CA SER A 138 -8.33 4.49 -47.84
C SER A 138 -7.48 3.39 -47.17
N LEU A 139 -6.68 3.75 -46.17
CA LEU A 139 -5.80 2.81 -45.45
C LEU A 139 -6.41 2.29 -44.15
N LEU A 140 -7.61 2.74 -43.74
CA LEU A 140 -8.22 2.38 -42.46
C LEU A 140 -8.22 0.86 -42.25
N ARG A 141 -8.81 0.12 -43.20
CA ARG A 141 -8.89 -1.35 -43.12
C ARG A 141 -7.52 -2.01 -43.01
N ARG A 142 -6.53 -1.51 -43.74
CA ARG A 142 -5.16 -2.06 -43.72
C ARG A 142 -4.49 -1.83 -42.36
N VAL A 143 -4.75 -0.69 -41.74
CA VAL A 143 -4.22 -0.35 -40.41
C VAL A 143 -4.95 -1.13 -39.31
N ASP A 144 -6.26 -1.28 -39.42
CA ASP A 144 -7.04 -2.13 -38.51
C ASP A 144 -6.60 -3.59 -38.56
N ASP A 145 -6.42 -4.15 -39.76
CA ASP A 145 -5.92 -5.52 -39.95
C ASP A 145 -4.51 -5.68 -39.36
N PHE A 146 -3.66 -4.66 -39.49
CA PHE A 146 -2.32 -4.66 -38.91
C PHE A 146 -2.34 -4.64 -37.39
N PHE A 147 -3.13 -3.75 -36.78
CA PHE A 147 -3.29 -3.71 -35.32
C PHE A 147 -3.88 -5.02 -34.80
N THR A 148 -4.91 -5.55 -35.46
CA THR A 148 -5.52 -6.84 -35.11
C THR A 148 -4.48 -7.94 -35.07
N ARG A 149 -3.63 -8.06 -36.10
CA ARG A 149 -2.53 -9.04 -36.11
C ARG A 149 -1.54 -8.82 -34.98
N ILE A 150 -1.16 -7.58 -34.68
CA ILE A 150 -0.25 -7.29 -33.56
C ILE A 150 -0.86 -7.72 -32.22
N TYR A 151 -2.16 -7.49 -32.03
CA TYR A 151 -2.86 -7.92 -30.81
C TYR A 151 -2.99 -9.45 -30.74
N GLU A 152 -3.42 -10.10 -31.82
CA GLU A 152 -3.60 -11.56 -31.89
C GLU A 152 -2.28 -12.33 -31.73
N THR A 153 -1.17 -11.78 -32.23
CA THR A 153 0.17 -12.36 -32.06
C THR A 153 0.76 -12.11 -30.67
N GLY A 154 0.10 -11.32 -29.83
CA GLY A 154 0.57 -10.96 -28.50
C GLY A 154 1.79 -10.03 -28.49
N ILE A 155 2.21 -9.50 -29.65
CA ILE A 155 3.37 -8.59 -29.75
C ILE A 155 3.13 -7.34 -28.92
N TYR A 156 1.93 -6.76 -28.97
CA TYR A 156 1.58 -5.60 -28.15
C TYR A 156 1.73 -5.90 -26.66
N MET A 157 1.19 -7.03 -26.20
CA MET A 157 1.25 -7.43 -24.79
C MET A 157 2.69 -7.62 -24.33
N LYS A 158 3.53 -8.25 -25.17
CA LYS A 158 4.95 -8.44 -24.87
C LYS A 158 5.68 -7.11 -24.73
N ILE A 159 5.51 -6.20 -25.69
CA ILE A 159 6.14 -4.87 -25.64
C ILE A 159 5.69 -4.11 -24.38
N HIS A 160 4.40 -4.19 -24.06
CA HIS A 160 3.86 -3.54 -22.86
C HIS A 160 4.46 -4.10 -21.57
N ILE A 161 4.52 -5.43 -21.42
CA ILE A 161 5.17 -6.09 -20.28
C ILE A 161 6.65 -5.71 -20.18
N ASP A 162 7.38 -5.76 -21.30
CA ASP A 162 8.81 -5.47 -21.33
C ASP A 162 9.08 -4.01 -20.91
N GLU A 163 8.25 -3.05 -21.33
CA GLU A 163 8.37 -1.65 -20.93
C GLU A 163 7.99 -1.42 -19.47
N VAL A 164 6.87 -1.99 -18.99
CA VAL A 164 6.47 -1.90 -17.58
C VAL A 164 7.54 -2.52 -16.68
N GLN A 165 8.08 -3.68 -17.06
CA GLN A 165 9.14 -4.34 -16.32
C GLN A 165 10.43 -3.51 -16.34
N ARG A 166 10.79 -2.89 -17.47
CA ARG A 166 11.95 -1.99 -17.54
C ARG A 166 11.78 -0.79 -16.62
N LEU A 167 10.61 -0.14 -16.60
CA LEU A 167 10.31 0.96 -15.69
C LEU A 167 10.31 0.51 -14.23
N PHE A 168 9.75 -0.66 -13.94
CA PHE A 168 9.72 -1.21 -12.60
C PHE A 168 11.12 -1.52 -12.10
N ILE A 169 11.98 -2.10 -12.93
CA ILE A 169 13.39 -2.34 -12.61
C ILE A 169 14.10 -1.00 -12.44
N TRP A 170 14.00 -0.08 -13.39
CA TRP A 170 14.64 1.24 -13.27
C TRP A 170 14.19 1.98 -12.01
N GLY A 171 12.90 1.91 -11.69
CA GLY A 171 12.33 2.33 -10.42
C GLY A 171 12.99 1.61 -9.26
N ALA A 172 12.91 0.29 -9.17
CA ALA A 172 13.48 -0.50 -8.08
C ALA A 172 15.00 -0.30 -7.86
N TRP A 173 15.77 0.05 -8.90
CA TRP A 173 17.19 0.36 -8.80
C TRP A 173 17.47 1.80 -8.37
N THR A 174 16.58 2.75 -8.66
CA THR A 174 16.67 4.16 -8.23
C THR A 174 15.98 4.41 -6.89
N TRP A 175 15.06 3.53 -6.52
CA TRP A 175 14.44 3.48 -5.21
C TRP A 175 15.42 2.74 -4.32
N ASP A 176 16.18 3.46 -3.48
CA ASP A 176 16.69 2.87 -2.24
C ASP A 176 15.49 2.16 -1.61
N LEU A 177 15.42 0.82 -1.69
CA LEU A 177 14.48 0.05 -0.89
C LEU A 177 14.82 0.48 0.52
N PRO A 178 13.95 1.26 1.20
CA PRO A 178 14.29 1.74 2.53
C PRO A 178 14.53 0.47 3.33
N GLU A 179 15.78 0.28 3.75
CA GLU A 179 16.18 -0.77 4.67
C GLU A 179 15.20 -0.65 5.82
N LYS A 180 14.17 -1.53 5.85
CA LYS A 180 12.88 -1.31 6.54
C LYS A 180 13.08 -0.42 7.76
N GLU A 181 12.84 0.88 7.60
CA GLU A 181 13.17 1.85 8.65
C GLU A 181 12.37 1.44 9.87
N LYS A 182 13.06 0.84 10.85
CA LYS A 182 12.41 0.31 12.04
C LYS A 182 11.77 1.50 12.74
N ARG A 183 10.46 1.44 12.93
CA ARG A 183 9.73 2.47 13.65
C ARG A 183 10.40 2.67 15.01
N LYS A 184 10.84 3.89 15.30
CA LYS A 184 11.34 4.24 16.64
C LYS A 184 10.14 4.33 17.57
N LEU A 185 10.20 3.61 18.69
CA LEU A 185 9.20 3.65 19.75
C LEU A 185 9.12 5.06 20.36
N THR A 186 7.90 5.55 20.54
CA THR A 186 7.63 6.82 21.22
C THR A 186 6.98 6.57 22.58
N ILE A 187 6.95 7.59 23.45
CA ILE A 187 6.30 7.48 24.77
C ILE A 187 4.80 7.21 24.62
N ASP A 188 4.18 7.76 23.57
CA ASP A 188 2.76 7.56 23.25
C ASP A 188 2.42 6.07 23.04
N ASP A 189 3.35 5.29 22.45
CA ASP A 189 3.19 3.85 22.25
C ASP A 189 3.19 3.06 23.57
N LEU A 190 3.73 3.63 24.65
CA LEU A 190 3.78 3.05 25.99
C LEU A 190 2.66 3.55 26.91
N LEU A 191 1.84 4.51 26.45
CA LEU A 191 0.83 5.16 27.28
C LEU A 191 -0.20 4.16 27.85
N PHE A 192 -0.56 3.13 27.09
CA PHE A 192 -1.40 2.03 27.56
C PHE A 192 -0.80 1.31 28.79
N ALA A 193 0.51 1.06 28.78
CA ALA A 193 1.19 0.40 29.90
C ALA A 193 1.18 1.28 31.16
N TYR A 194 1.35 2.60 30.99
CA TYR A 194 1.24 3.56 32.09
C TYR A 194 -0.19 3.64 32.65
N LEU A 195 -1.21 3.63 31.79
CA LEU A 195 -2.62 3.60 32.23
C LEU A 195 -2.94 2.33 33.02
N LEU A 196 -2.48 1.17 32.55
CA LEU A 196 -2.63 -0.09 33.30
C LEU A 196 -1.93 -0.04 34.65
N LEU A 197 -0.74 0.56 34.72
CA LEU A 197 -0.01 0.74 35.97
C LEU A 197 -0.80 1.63 36.95
N ILE A 198 -1.35 2.74 36.47
CA ILE A 198 -2.16 3.67 37.29
C ILE A 198 -3.45 3.01 37.80
N VAL A 199 -4.14 2.24 36.96
CA VAL A 199 -5.36 1.52 37.37
C VAL A 199 -5.05 0.39 38.37
N GLY A 200 -3.87 -0.20 38.28
CA GLY A 200 -3.43 -1.27 39.18
C GLY A 200 -2.80 -0.81 40.49
N LEU A 201 -2.52 0.49 40.63
CA LEU A 201 -2.01 1.17 41.84
C LEU A 201 -3.17 1.58 42.75
#